data_AF-A0A920CA63-F1
#
_entry.id   AF-A0A920CA63-F1
#
_cell.length_a   1.000
_cell.length_b   1.000
_cell.length_c   1.000
_cell.angle_alpha   90.00
_cell.angle_beta   90.00
_cell.angle_gamma   90.00
#
_symmetry.space_group_name_H-M   'P 1'
#
loop_
_entity.id
_entity.type
_entity.pdbx_description
1 polymer ?
#
loop_
_entity_poly.entity_id
_entity_poly.type
_entity_poly.pdbx_seq_one_letter_code
_entity_poly.pdbx_strand_id
1 'polypeptide(L)'
;MELHAEHHQYFSRYANKANPLYAPNAWVPHCTIASRLDERKLPEALQYCTGSIQTSFRSEIREASLIKLKYQNNRCTDCSAMLTKPLI
;
A
#
# COMPACT_ATOMS: atom_id res chain seq x y z
N MET A 1 -9.60 9.59 -2.51
CA MET A 1 -10.18 8.53 -3.35
C MET A 1 -10.01 8.85 -4.84
N GLU A 2 -10.11 10.13 -5.23
CA GLU A 2 -9.96 10.62 -6.61
C GLU A 2 -8.67 10.17 -7.33
N LEU A 3 -7.49 10.34 -6.72
CA LEU A 3 -6.22 9.90 -7.31
C LEU A 3 -6.20 8.42 -7.75
N HIS A 4 -6.79 7.52 -6.96
CA HIS A 4 -6.86 6.10 -7.30
C HIS A 4 -7.86 5.83 -8.43
N ALA A 5 -9.01 6.51 -8.41
CA ALA A 5 -10.01 6.41 -9.47
C ALA A 5 -9.46 6.94 -10.81
N GLU A 6 -8.80 8.10 -10.81
CA GLU A 6 -8.15 8.69 -11.98
C GLU A 6 -7.04 7.79 -12.53
N HIS A 7 -6.19 7.25 -11.64
CA HIS A 7 -5.18 6.26 -12.02
C HIS A 7 -5.83 5.05 -12.71
N HIS A 8 -6.89 4.50 -12.12
CA HIS A 8 -7.56 3.34 -12.69
C HIS A 8 -8.24 3.65 -14.04
N GLN A 9 -8.84 4.83 -14.17
CA GLN A 9 -9.44 5.30 -15.43
C GLN A 9 -8.39 5.47 -16.53
N TYR A 10 -7.27 6.14 -16.22
CA TYR A 10 -6.17 6.37 -17.16
C TYR A 10 -5.55 5.05 -17.65
N PHE A 11 -5.40 4.08 -16.75
CA PHE A 11 -4.86 2.75 -17.07
C PHE A 11 -5.92 1.70 -17.36
N SER A 12 -7.16 2.08 -17.65
CA SER A 12 -8.32 1.18 -17.85
C SER A 12 -8.08 0.08 -18.89
N ARG A 13 -7.29 0.36 -19.94
CA ARG A 13 -6.89 -0.66 -20.95
C ARG A 13 -6.13 -1.85 -20.37
N TYR A 14 -5.62 -1.75 -19.14
CA TYR A 14 -4.89 -2.79 -18.43
C TYR A 14 -5.70 -3.39 -17.27
N ALA A 15 -6.98 -3.07 -17.13
CA ALA A 15 -7.81 -3.50 -16.01
C ALA A 15 -7.84 -5.03 -15.83
N ASN A 16 -7.81 -5.79 -16.92
CA ASN A 16 -7.77 -7.25 -16.89
C ASN A 16 -6.48 -7.86 -16.31
N LYS A 17 -5.40 -7.06 -16.19
CA LYS A 17 -4.12 -7.47 -15.58
C LYS A 17 -3.96 -6.94 -14.15
N ALA A 18 -4.86 -6.05 -13.71
CA ALA A 18 -4.80 -5.48 -12.38
C ALA A 18 -5.24 -6.51 -11.34
N ASN A 19 -4.67 -6.42 -10.13
CA ASN A 19 -5.14 -7.23 -9.02
C ASN A 19 -6.53 -6.73 -8.59
N PRO A 20 -7.56 -7.60 -8.54
CA PRO A 20 -8.94 -7.20 -8.26
C PRO A 20 -9.13 -6.54 -6.89
N LEU A 21 -8.26 -6.83 -5.91
CA LEU A 21 -8.28 -6.19 -4.59
C LEU A 21 -7.98 -4.68 -4.63
N TYR A 22 -7.43 -4.19 -5.75
CA TYR A 22 -7.12 -2.78 -5.97
C TYR A 22 -8.03 -2.15 -7.03
N ALA A 23 -9.11 -2.82 -7.42
CA ALA A 23 -10.12 -2.23 -8.28
C ALA A 23 -10.87 -1.09 -7.56
N PRO A 24 -11.46 -0.14 -8.30
CA PRO A 24 -12.42 0.81 -7.72
C PRO A 24 -13.47 0.06 -6.90
N ASN A 25 -13.85 0.61 -5.74
CA ASN A 25 -14.77 0.01 -4.75
C ASN A 25 -14.24 -1.21 -3.97
N ALA A 26 -13.15 -1.86 -4.41
CA ALA A 26 -12.52 -2.96 -3.66
C ALA A 26 -11.30 -2.50 -2.84
N TRP A 27 -10.70 -1.36 -3.22
CA TRP A 27 -9.50 -0.86 -2.58
C TRP A 27 -9.77 -0.29 -1.18
N VAL A 28 -9.06 -0.83 -0.19
CA VAL A 28 -8.98 -0.27 1.17
C VAL A 28 -7.62 0.42 1.33
N PRO A 29 -7.54 1.76 1.36
CA PRO A 29 -6.28 2.46 1.57
C PRO A 29 -5.76 2.18 2.97
N HIS A 30 -4.57 1.60 3.08
CA HIS A 30 -3.95 1.26 4.35
C HIS A 30 -2.43 1.42 4.30
N CYS A 31 -1.82 1.60 5.46
CA CYS A 31 -0.38 1.50 5.64
C CYS A 31 -0.10 0.27 6.50
N THR A 32 0.66 -0.68 5.96
CA THR A 32 1.04 -1.88 6.70
C THR A 32 2.08 -1.53 7.76
N ILE A 33 1.73 -1.71 9.03
CA ILE A 33 2.63 -1.44 10.17
C ILE A 33 3.50 -2.66 10.48
N ALA A 34 2.93 -3.85 10.38
CA ALA A 34 3.61 -5.12 10.60
C ALA A 34 3.05 -6.21 9.67
N SER A 35 3.85 -7.24 9.37
CA SER A 35 3.46 -8.34 8.48
C SER A 35 4.09 -9.65 8.93
N ARG A 36 3.48 -10.78 8.54
CA ARG A 36 3.97 -12.14 8.85
C ARG A 36 4.12 -12.39 10.36
N LEU A 37 3.20 -11.83 11.15
CA LEU A 37 3.14 -12.06 12.58
C LEU A 37 2.66 -13.49 12.86
N ASP A 38 3.24 -14.12 13.87
CA ASP A 38 2.71 -15.36 14.43
C ASP A 38 1.52 -15.08 15.35
N GLU A 39 0.84 -16.14 15.80
CA GLU A 39 -0.36 -16.04 16.65
C GLU A 39 -0.10 -15.34 17.99
N ARG A 40 1.16 -15.31 18.46
CA ARG A 40 1.53 -14.65 19.72
C ARG A 40 1.80 -13.16 19.51
N LYS A 41 2.37 -12.80 18.37
CA LYS A 41 2.70 -11.40 18.03
C LYS A 41 1.54 -10.60 17.46
N LEU A 42 0.53 -11.26 16.91
CA LEU A 42 -0.64 -10.58 16.39
C LEU A 42 -1.41 -9.78 17.48
N PRO A 43 -1.73 -10.35 18.66
CA PRO A 43 -2.36 -9.59 19.75
C PRO A 43 -1.51 -8.41 20.23
N GLU A 44 -0.20 -8.59 20.37
CA GLU A 44 0.73 -7.51 20.77
C GLU A 44 0.70 -6.34 19.76
N ALA A 45 0.76 -6.65 18.47
CA ALA A 45 0.73 -5.63 17.42
C ALA A 45 -0.62 -4.90 17.38
N LEU A 46 -1.73 -5.61 17.56
CA LEU A 46 -3.06 -5.02 17.62
C LEU A 46 -3.20 -4.09 18.82
N GLN A 47 -2.74 -4.53 20.00
CA GLN A 47 -2.75 -3.71 21.21
C GLN A 47 -1.89 -2.46 21.04
N TYR A 48 -0.72 -2.57 20.42
CA TYR A 48 0.11 -1.40 20.11
C TYR A 48 -0.60 -0.43 19.15
N CYS A 49 -1.19 -0.94 18.06
CA CYS A 49 -1.86 -0.08 17.09
C CYS A 49 -3.11 0.60 17.65
N THR A 50 -3.83 -0.05 18.55
CA THR A 50 -5.07 0.50 19.14
C THR A 50 -4.83 1.35 20.39
N GLY A 51 -3.77 1.06 21.15
CA GLY A 51 -3.45 1.76 22.40
C GLY A 51 -2.41 2.88 22.25
N SER A 52 -1.41 2.71 21.39
CA SER A 52 -0.27 3.64 21.27
C SER A 52 -0.37 4.57 20.07
N ILE A 53 -1.00 4.13 18.98
CA ILE A 53 -1.30 4.98 17.82
C ILE A 53 -2.61 5.73 18.11
N GLN A 54 -2.58 6.58 19.14
CA GLN A 54 -3.76 7.27 19.65
C GLN A 54 -4.04 8.62 18.98
N THR A 55 -3.43 8.91 17.83
CA THR A 55 -3.61 10.21 17.18
C THR A 55 -4.09 10.07 15.75
N SER A 56 -5.15 10.83 15.45
CA SER A 56 -5.43 11.31 14.10
C SER A 56 -4.16 12.02 13.60
N PHE A 57 -3.30 11.30 12.89
CA PHE A 57 -2.14 11.91 12.26
C PHE A 57 -2.62 12.53 10.95
N ARG A 58 -2.30 13.81 10.77
CA ARG A 58 -2.54 14.50 9.51
C ARG A 58 -1.28 14.38 8.67
N SER A 59 -1.39 13.69 7.56
CA SER A 59 -0.32 13.57 6.57
C SER A 59 -0.80 14.04 5.21
N GLU A 60 0.15 14.21 4.30
CA GLU A 60 -0.10 14.62 2.92
C GLU A 60 0.76 13.77 1.99
N ILE A 61 0.16 13.35 0.87
CA ILE A 61 0.88 12.60 -0.17
C ILE A 61 1.53 13.63 -1.09
N ARG A 62 2.85 13.80 -0.97
CA ARG A 62 3.63 14.76 -1.77
C ARG A 62 4.12 14.17 -3.09
N GLU A 63 4.33 12.86 -3.13
CA GLU A 63 4.97 12.18 -4.26
C GLU A 63 4.38 10.78 -4.45
N ALA A 64 4.46 10.27 -5.67
CA ALA A 64 4.18 8.87 -6.01
C ALA A 64 5.36 8.26 -6.76
N SER A 65 5.70 7.01 -6.41
CA SER A 65 6.79 6.28 -7.05
C SER A 65 6.31 4.99 -7.70
N LEU A 66 6.80 4.72 -8.92
CA LEU A 66 6.78 3.40 -9.50
C LEU A 66 7.97 2.61 -8.96
N ILE A 67 7.69 1.50 -8.28
CA ILE A 67 8.71 0.66 -7.65
C ILE A 67 8.89 -0.68 -8.38
N LYS A 68 10.12 -1.18 -8.40
CA LYS A 68 10.46 -2.53 -8.84
C LYS A 68 10.69 -3.40 -7.63
N LEU A 69 9.93 -4.48 -7.54
CA LEU A 69 10.10 -5.50 -6.51
C LEU A 69 10.90 -6.68 -7.09
N LYS A 70 11.90 -7.16 -6.35
CA LYS A 70 12.64 -8.38 -6.69
C LYS A 70 12.19 -9.50 -5.76
N TYR A 71 11.79 -10.62 -6.37
CA TYR A 71 11.38 -11.81 -5.63
C TYR A 71 12.40 -12.93 -5.81
N GLN A 72 12.70 -13.64 -4.73
CA GLN A 72 13.43 -14.91 -4.72
C GLN A 72 12.67 -15.89 -3.85
N ASN A 73 12.42 -17.12 -4.34
CA ASN A 73 11.66 -18.15 -3.63
C ASN A 73 10.31 -17.63 -3.07
N ASN A 74 9.54 -16.90 -3.91
CA ASN A 74 8.26 -16.27 -3.56
C ASN A 74 8.32 -15.24 -2.40
N ARG A 75 9.51 -14.74 -2.06
CA ARG A 75 9.70 -13.68 -1.07
C ARG A 75 10.28 -12.45 -1.72
N CYS A 76 9.71 -11.29 -1.43
CA CYS A 76 10.31 -10.01 -1.81
C CYS A 76 11.62 -9.85 -1.03
N THR A 77 12.74 -9.73 -1.74
CA THR A 77 14.07 -9.58 -1.14
C THR A 77 14.63 -8.18 -1.32
N ASP A 78 14.12 -7.44 -2.29
CA ASP A 78 14.62 -6.11 -2.62
C ASP A 78 13.52 -5.25 -3.28
N CYS A 79 13.64 -3.93 -3.13
CA CYS A 79 12.73 -2.94 -3.67
C CYS A 79 13.51 -1.69 -4.06
N SER A 80 13.31 -1.21 -5.29
CA SER A 80 13.92 0.04 -5.76
C SER A 80 12.89 0.94 -6.45
N ALA A 81 12.98 2.24 -6.22
CA ALA A 81 12.20 3.22 -6.97
C ALA A 81 12.76 3.33 -8.39
N MET A 82 11.89 3.15 -9.39
CA MET A 82 12.23 3.33 -10.80
C MET A 82 11.95 4.75 -11.28
N LEU A 83 10.87 5.33 -10.79
CA LEU A 83 10.42 6.67 -11.14
C LEU A 83 9.71 7.25 -9.93
N THR A 84 9.98 8.51 -9.62
CA THR A 84 9.26 9.29 -8.60
C THR A 84 8.72 10.55 -9.25
N LYS A 85 7.48 10.89 -8.94
CA LYS A 85 6.81 12.10 -9.41
C LYS A 85 6.23 12.87 -8.24
N PRO A 86 6.55 14.16 -8.10
CA PRO A 86 5.80 15.06 -7.23
C PRO A 86 4.35 15.14 -7.66
N LEU A 87 3.44 15.21 -6.69
CA LEU A 87 2.01 15.39 -6.90
C LEU A 87 1.56 16.84 -6.61
N ILE A 88 2.50 17.68 -6.18
CA ILE A 88 2.31 19.05 -5.70
C ILE A 88 3.42 19.93 -6.25
#